data_AF-A0A8X7QAI7-F1
#
_entry.id   AF-A0A8X7QAI7-F1
#
_cell.length_a   1.000
_cell.length_b   1.000
_cell.length_c   1.000
_cell.angle_alpha   90.00
_cell.angle_beta   90.00
_cell.angle_gamma   90.00
#
_symmetry.space_group_name_H-M   'P 1'
#
loop_
_entity.id
_entity.type
_entity.pdbx_description
1 polymer ?
#
loop_
_entity_poly.entity_id
_entity_poly.type
_entity_poly.pdbx_seq_one_letter_code
_entity_poly.pdbx_strand_id
1 'polypeptide(L)'
;MAINGEDHISGERPITMVTNDNGIDASGLRSLIRVLVSTNLYEVRFVSDAEFLRMAMYLLYESSSGYGLFEVHGLDEIGQNTEAVRSSVSDLSRFGRVVQLTAFHPFESALDALNQVNAVSEGYSPSY
;
A
#
# COMPACT_ATOMS: atom_id res chain seq x y z
N MET A 1 -5.30 -24.18 27.13
CA MET A 1 -5.71 -24.33 25.73
C MET A 1 -4.43 -24.33 24.91
N ALA A 2 -4.05 -25.50 24.38
CA ALA A 2 -2.80 -25.67 23.66
C ALA A 2 -2.92 -25.02 22.28
N ILE A 3 -1.96 -24.16 21.92
CA ILE A 3 -1.84 -23.63 20.57
C ILE A 3 -1.20 -24.71 19.69
N ASN A 4 -2.02 -25.59 19.15
CA ASN A 4 -1.56 -26.53 18.13
C ASN A 4 -1.43 -25.76 16.81
N GLY A 5 -0.19 -25.60 16.34
CA GLY A 5 0.17 -24.82 15.15
C GLY A 5 -0.14 -25.51 13.83
N GLU A 6 -1.42 -25.75 13.54
CA GLU A 6 -1.87 -26.23 12.23
C GLU A 6 -3.20 -25.57 11.83
N ASP A 7 -3.25 -24.23 11.82
CA ASP A 7 -4.28 -23.53 11.04
C ASP A 7 -3.79 -23.40 9.60
N HIS A 8 -3.99 -24.48 8.83
CA HIS A 8 -3.93 -24.43 7.37
C HIS A 8 -5.14 -23.65 6.85
N ILE A 9 -4.99 -22.33 6.73
CA ILE A 9 -5.87 -21.49 5.91
C ILE A 9 -5.76 -21.97 4.46
N SER A 10 -6.82 -22.62 3.97
CA SER A 10 -7.00 -23.11 2.59
C SER A 10 -7.23 -21.98 1.57
N GLY A 11 -6.51 -20.87 1.71
CA GLY A 11 -6.43 -19.79 0.72
C GLY A 11 -5.13 -19.87 -0.06
N GLU A 12 -5.10 -19.34 -1.29
CA GLU A 12 -3.83 -19.11 -1.99
C GLU A 12 -2.85 -18.39 -1.06
N ARG A 13 -1.59 -18.84 -1.05
CA ARG A 13 -0.58 -18.28 -0.16
C ARG A 13 -0.43 -16.78 -0.47
N PRO A 14 -0.40 -15.90 0.54
CA PRO A 14 -0.16 -14.49 0.30
C PRO A 14 1.13 -14.26 -0.49
N ILE A 15 1.04 -13.46 -1.55
CA ILE A 15 2.18 -13.12 -2.39
C ILE A 15 3.02 -12.08 -1.67
N THR A 16 4.32 -12.34 -1.50
CA THR A 16 5.29 -11.36 -1.01
C THR A 16 6.28 -11.04 -2.12
N MET A 17 6.39 -9.76 -2.44
CA MET A 17 7.30 -9.27 -3.47
C MET A 17 8.64 -8.88 -2.85
N VAL A 18 9.73 -9.24 -3.53
CA VAL A 18 11.09 -8.88 -3.09
C VAL A 18 11.78 -8.12 -4.23
N THR A 19 12.27 -6.91 -3.90
CA THR A 19 13.14 -6.09 -4.75
C THR A 19 14.54 -5.96 -4.13
N ASN A 20 15.53 -5.61 -4.97
CA ASN A 20 16.92 -5.36 -4.59
C ASN A 20 17.23 -3.87 -4.34
N ASP A 21 16.23 -2.98 -4.39
CA ASP A 21 16.42 -1.52 -4.40
C ASP A 21 16.99 -0.94 -3.08
N ASN A 22 16.88 -1.67 -1.97
CA ASN A 22 17.30 -1.18 -0.65
C ASN A 22 18.82 -1.26 -0.38
N GLY A 23 19.65 -1.48 -1.39
CA GLY A 23 21.11 -1.63 -1.21
C GLY A 23 21.52 -2.91 -0.46
N ILE A 24 20.63 -3.91 -0.40
CA ILE A 24 20.96 -5.25 0.10
C ILE A 24 21.91 -5.91 -0.92
N ASP A 25 23.00 -6.46 -0.43
CA ASP A 25 23.91 -7.21 -1.29
C ASP A 25 23.29 -8.56 -1.71
N ALA A 26 23.87 -9.19 -2.74
CA ALA A 26 23.35 -10.47 -3.24
C ALA A 26 23.30 -11.57 -2.17
N SER A 27 24.13 -11.47 -1.11
CA SER A 27 24.15 -12.43 -0.01
C SER A 27 23.00 -12.23 0.99
N GLY A 28 22.69 -10.98 1.34
CA GLY A 28 21.56 -10.61 2.18
C GLY A 28 20.23 -10.95 1.51
N LEU A 29 20.10 -10.68 0.22
CA LEU A 29 18.89 -11.02 -0.55
C LEU A 29 18.63 -12.54 -0.56
N ARG A 30 19.68 -13.34 -0.82
CA ARG A 30 19.61 -14.81 -0.77
C ARG A 30 19.24 -15.35 0.60
N SER A 31 19.63 -14.65 1.66
CA SER A 31 19.33 -15.07 3.04
C SER A 31 17.86 -14.79 3.37
N LEU A 32 17.36 -13.60 3.01
CA LEU A 32 15.95 -13.23 3.16
C LEU A 32 15.03 -14.17 2.37
N ILE A 33 15.35 -14.45 1.10
CA ILE A 33 14.58 -15.37 0.26
C ILE A 33 14.54 -16.77 0.89
N ARG A 34 15.66 -17.26 1.42
CA ARG A 34 15.69 -18.56 2.10
C ARG A 34 14.76 -18.61 3.30
N VAL A 35 14.76 -17.55 4.12
CA VAL A 35 13.86 -17.45 5.27
C VAL A 35 12.41 -17.46 4.80
N LEU A 36 12.03 -16.57 3.88
CA LEU A 36 10.65 -16.47 3.38
C LEU A 36 10.16 -17.79 2.77
N VAL A 37 10.96 -18.43 1.92
CA VAL A 37 10.63 -19.73 1.32
C VAL A 37 10.52 -20.82 2.38
N SER A 38 11.38 -20.82 3.40
CA SER A 38 11.35 -21.83 4.47
C SER A 38 10.12 -21.76 5.36
N THR A 39 9.46 -20.60 5.45
CA THR A 39 8.20 -20.49 6.23
C THR A 39 7.06 -21.26 5.58
N ASN A 40 7.11 -21.51 4.26
CA ASN A 40 6.03 -22.12 3.50
C ASN A 40 4.69 -21.35 3.59
N LEU A 41 4.71 -20.11 4.11
CA LEU A 41 3.53 -19.26 4.30
C LEU A 41 3.27 -18.31 3.13
N TYR A 42 4.28 -18.06 2.28
CA TYR A 42 4.21 -17.05 1.23
C TYR A 42 4.55 -17.62 -0.14
N GLU A 43 3.96 -17.03 -1.19
CA GLU A 43 4.47 -17.12 -2.56
C GLU A 43 5.45 -15.97 -2.79
N VAL A 44 6.74 -16.26 -2.95
CA VAL A 44 7.77 -15.23 -3.15
C VAL A 44 7.89 -14.90 -4.63
N ARG A 45 7.62 -13.65 -5.03
CA ARG A 45 7.82 -13.16 -6.40
C ARG A 45 8.93 -12.13 -6.46
N PHE A 46 9.80 -12.28 -7.46
CA PHE A 46 10.81 -11.28 -7.80
C PHE A 46 10.18 -10.23 -8.70
N VAL A 47 10.32 -8.98 -8.33
CA VAL A 47 9.84 -7.85 -9.13
C VAL A 47 11.00 -6.91 -9.36
N SER A 48 11.23 -6.57 -10.62
CA SER A 48 12.24 -5.57 -11.00
C SER A 48 11.80 -4.18 -10.55
N ASP A 49 12.73 -3.25 -10.34
CA ASP A 49 12.39 -1.88 -9.93
C ASP A 49 11.41 -1.22 -10.91
N ALA A 50 11.58 -1.48 -12.22
CA ALA A 50 10.64 -1.03 -13.24
C ALA A 50 9.25 -1.68 -13.13
N GLU A 51 9.15 -2.91 -12.64
CA GLU A 51 7.86 -3.58 -12.39
C GLU A 51 7.25 -3.22 -11.03
N PHE A 52 8.07 -2.86 -10.03
CA PHE A 52 7.62 -2.32 -8.76
C PHE A 52 7.07 -0.90 -8.96
N LEU A 53 7.76 -0.08 -9.76
CA LEU A 53 7.30 1.23 -10.21
C LEU A 53 6.08 1.15 -11.17
N ARG A 54 5.85 0.00 -11.82
CA ARG A 54 4.60 -0.30 -12.54
C ARG A 54 3.49 -0.81 -11.63
N MET A 55 3.79 -1.16 -10.38
CA MET A 55 2.74 -1.47 -9.42
C MET A 55 2.03 -0.17 -9.08
N ALA A 56 0.74 -0.09 -9.41
CA ALA A 56 -0.06 1.09 -9.17
C ALA A 56 0.02 1.47 -7.68
N MET A 57 0.55 2.66 -7.40
CA MET A 57 0.59 3.22 -6.06
C MET A 57 -0.80 3.73 -5.74
N TYR A 58 -1.44 3.17 -4.70
CA TYR A 58 -2.73 3.67 -4.24
C TYR A 58 -2.57 4.44 -2.93
N LEU A 59 -3.22 5.61 -2.85
CA LEU A 59 -3.36 6.42 -1.66
C LEU A 59 -4.77 6.24 -1.10
N LEU A 60 -4.86 5.82 0.15
CA LEU A 60 -6.11 5.87 0.91
C LEU A 60 -6.23 7.25 1.58
N TYR A 61 -7.34 7.93 1.34
CA TYR A 61 -7.65 9.24 1.88
C TYR A 61 -8.93 9.18 2.72
N GLU A 62 -8.84 9.63 3.96
CA GLU A 62 -9.99 9.79 4.84
C GLU A 62 -10.57 11.20 4.71
N SER A 63 -11.90 11.27 4.60
CA SER A 63 -12.67 12.51 4.61
C SER A 63 -13.85 12.37 5.56
N SER A 64 -14.44 13.50 5.99
CA SER A 64 -15.69 13.52 6.75
C SER A 64 -16.87 12.87 6.02
N SER A 65 -16.76 12.69 4.70
CA SER A 65 -17.79 12.08 3.87
C SER A 65 -17.56 10.58 3.60
N GLY A 66 -16.38 10.03 3.93
CA GLY A 66 -16.02 8.65 3.61
C GLY A 66 -14.54 8.46 3.26
N TYR A 67 -14.21 7.28 2.74
CA TYR A 67 -12.86 6.92 2.29
C TYR A 67 -12.74 7.01 0.77
N GLY A 68 -11.73 7.74 0.29
CA GLY A 68 -11.34 7.78 -1.13
C GLY A 68 -10.08 6.97 -1.38
N LEU A 69 -10.09 6.11 -2.40
CA LEU A 69 -8.92 5.43 -2.91
C LEU A 69 -8.47 6.11 -4.19
N PHE A 70 -7.23 6.59 -4.21
CA PHE A 70 -6.65 7.29 -5.34
C PHE A 70 -5.49 6.51 -5.92
N GLU A 71 -5.47 6.32 -7.23
CA GLU A 71 -4.31 5.83 -7.96
C GLU A 71 -3.34 6.98 -8.25
N VAL A 72 -2.06 6.75 -8.03
CA VAL A 72 -1.00 7.71 -8.26
C VAL A 72 -0.11 7.25 -9.40
N HIS A 73 0.02 8.09 -10.40
CA HIS A 73 0.83 7.85 -11.59
C HIS A 73 2.06 8.77 -11.62
N GLY A 74 3.21 8.23 -11.99
CA GLY A 74 4.36 9.03 -12.41
C GLY A 74 5.05 9.84 -11.31
N LEU A 75 5.02 9.37 -10.05
CA LEU A 75 5.96 9.84 -9.03
C LEU A 75 7.35 9.26 -9.34
N ASP A 76 8.06 9.83 -10.32
CA ASP A 76 9.48 9.52 -10.53
C ASP A 76 10.30 10.19 -9.43
N GLU A 77 10.87 9.40 -8.52
CA GLU A 77 11.65 9.86 -7.35
C GLU A 77 12.94 10.62 -7.72
N ILE A 78 13.43 10.51 -8.96
CA ILE A 78 14.75 11.01 -9.38
C ILE A 78 14.78 12.53 -9.63
N GLY A 79 13.66 13.23 -9.46
CA GLY A 79 13.52 14.66 -9.77
C GLY A 79 12.86 15.50 -8.68
N GLN A 80 13.17 15.27 -7.40
CA GLN A 80 12.66 16.07 -6.27
C GLN A 80 13.26 17.49 -6.25
N ASN A 81 12.90 18.32 -7.24
CA ASN A 81 12.98 19.76 -7.09
C ASN A 81 11.75 20.20 -6.28
N THR A 82 11.94 20.33 -4.97
CA THR A 82 10.91 20.58 -3.94
C THR A 82 9.97 21.75 -4.26
N GLU A 83 10.42 22.71 -5.07
CA GLU A 83 9.67 23.92 -5.42
C GLU A 83 8.75 23.73 -6.64
N ALA A 84 9.20 22.95 -7.63
CA ALA A 84 8.40 22.58 -8.80
C ALA A 84 7.28 21.60 -8.43
N VAL A 85 7.55 20.64 -7.54
CA VAL A 85 6.54 19.72 -7.01
C VAL A 85 5.51 20.50 -6.20
N ARG A 86 5.94 21.38 -5.29
CA ARG A 86 5.01 22.18 -4.47
C ARG A 86 4.08 23.06 -5.29
N SER A 87 4.58 23.71 -6.34
CA SER A 87 3.76 24.53 -7.25
C SER A 87 2.82 23.69 -8.13
N SER A 88 3.19 22.44 -8.42
CA SER A 88 2.32 21.52 -9.18
C SER A 88 1.12 21.00 -8.39
N VAL A 89 1.24 20.87 -7.06
CA VAL A 89 0.12 20.45 -6.19
C VAL A 89 -0.96 21.53 -6.11
N SER A 90 -0.58 22.81 -6.22
CA SER A 90 -1.54 23.92 -6.30
C SER A 90 -2.24 24.06 -7.65
N ASP A 91 -1.75 23.40 -8.71
CA ASP A 91 -2.38 23.38 -10.03
C ASP A 91 -3.24 22.11 -10.16
N LEU A 92 -4.55 22.27 -10.02
CA LEU A 92 -5.51 21.18 -10.08
C LEU A 92 -5.43 20.37 -11.39
N SER A 93 -5.10 21.02 -12.51
CA SER A 93 -5.00 20.35 -13.81
C SER A 93 -3.78 19.44 -13.89
N ARG A 94 -2.70 19.80 -13.19
CA ARG A 94 -1.50 18.96 -13.06
C ARG A 94 -1.72 17.86 -12.03
N PHE A 95 -2.31 18.21 -10.88
CA PHE A 95 -2.62 17.27 -9.82
C PHE A 95 -3.52 16.12 -10.32
N GLY A 96 -4.60 16.43 -11.05
CA GLY A 96 -5.52 15.40 -11.58
C GLY A 96 -4.93 14.48 -12.66
N ARG A 97 -3.76 14.80 -13.23
CA ARG A 97 -3.02 13.87 -14.12
C ARG A 97 -2.18 12.87 -13.34
N VAL A 98 -1.78 13.24 -12.13
CA VAL A 98 -0.90 12.46 -11.25
C VAL A 98 -1.74 11.62 -10.30
N VAL A 99 -2.85 12.16 -9.79
CA VAL A 99 -3.69 11.52 -8.78
C VAL A 99 -5.11 11.38 -9.32
N GLN A 100 -5.60 10.15 -9.43
CA GLN A 100 -6.93 9.83 -9.95
C GLN A 100 -7.76 9.09 -8.91
N LEU A 101 -9.00 9.50 -8.69
CA LEU A 101 -9.92 8.79 -7.80
C LEU A 101 -10.38 7.49 -8.45
N THR A 102 -10.07 6.36 -7.82
CA THR A 102 -10.43 5.02 -8.31
C THR A 102 -11.70 4.51 -7.64
N ALA A 103 -11.86 4.77 -6.34
CA ALA A 103 -13.04 4.35 -5.58
C ALA A 103 -13.36 5.34 -4.47
N PHE A 104 -14.64 5.45 -4.13
CA PHE A 104 -15.10 6.23 -2.99
C PHE A 104 -16.14 5.43 -2.20
N HIS A 105 -15.93 5.29 -0.90
CA HIS A 105 -16.81 4.60 0.02
C HIS A 105 -17.40 5.60 1.01
N PRO A 106 -18.64 6.07 0.80
CA PRO A 106 -19.27 7.05 1.69
C PRO A 106 -19.63 6.44 3.04
N PHE A 107 -19.64 7.26 4.09
CA PHE A 107 -20.23 6.86 5.37
C PHE A 107 -21.76 6.81 5.28
N GLU A 108 -22.36 5.82 5.93
CA GLU A 108 -23.81 5.62 5.87
C GLU A 108 -24.60 6.65 6.70
N SER A 109 -23.97 7.17 7.75
CA SER A 109 -24.59 8.14 8.66
C SER A 109 -23.55 8.99 9.38
N ALA A 110 -24.01 10.06 10.05
CA ALA A 110 -23.14 10.87 10.91
C ALA A 110 -22.59 10.07 12.12
N LEU A 111 -23.35 9.08 12.61
CA LEU A 111 -22.89 8.20 13.68
C LEU A 111 -21.80 7.25 13.18
N ASP A 112 -21.99 6.68 11.99
CA ASP A 112 -20.99 5.87 11.30
C ASP A 112 -19.71 6.69 11.10
N ALA A 113 -19.80 7.88 10.50
CA ALA A 113 -18.67 8.79 10.33
C ALA A 113 -17.88 9.05 11.63
N LEU A 114 -18.59 9.28 12.75
CA LEU A 114 -17.95 9.50 14.05
C LEU A 114 -17.20 8.25 14.54
N ASN A 115 -17.79 7.06 14.40
CA ASN A 115 -17.16 5.81 14.78
C ASN A 115 -15.91 5.54 13.93
N GLN A 116 -15.99 5.79 12.63
CA GLN A 116 -14.91 5.59 11.68
C GLN A 116 -13.71 6.51 11.97
N VAL A 117 -13.96 7.79 12.23
CA VAL A 117 -12.90 8.75 12.60
C VAL A 117 -12.21 8.36 13.91
N ASN A 118 -12.98 7.90 14.90
CA ASN A 118 -12.41 7.42 16.16
C ASN A 118 -11.58 6.14 15.95
N ALA A 119 -12.09 5.20 15.14
CA ALA A 119 -11.38 3.96 14.82
C ALA A 119 -10.02 4.23 14.15
N VAL A 120 -9.99 5.13 13.17
CA VAL A 120 -8.73 5.55 12.51
C VAL A 120 -7.80 6.23 13.50
N SER A 121 -8.32 7.13 14.35
CA SER A 121 -7.54 7.83 15.38
C SER A 121 -6.90 6.89 16.40
N GLU A 122 -7.54 5.75 16.65
CA GLU A 122 -7.07 4.70 17.57
C GLU A 122 -6.25 3.60 16.86
N GLY A 123 -6.11 3.67 15.53
CA GLY A 123 -5.33 2.72 14.72
C GLY A 123 -6.04 1.41 14.40
N TYR A 124 -7.36 1.34 14.58
CA TYR A 124 -8.16 0.20 14.16
C TYR A 124 -8.51 0.29 12.67
N SER A 125 -8.40 -0.83 11.97
CA SER A 125 -8.95 -0.93 10.61
C SER A 125 -10.47 -1.08 10.72
N PRO A 126 -11.25 -0.25 10.00
CA PRO A 126 -12.69 -0.38 10.03
C PRO A 126 -13.14 -1.73 9.48
N SER A 127 -14.07 -2.37 10.19
CA SER A 127 -14.62 -3.67 9.80
C SER A 127 -15.80 -3.43 8.83
N TYR A 128 -15.63 -3.80 7.56
CA TYR A 128 -16.69 -3.84 6.57
C TYR A 128 -16.94 -5.28 6.13
#